data_AF-A0AAJ1VBJ9-F1
#
_entry.id   AF-A0AAJ1VBJ9-F1
#
_cell.length_a   1.000
_cell.length_b   1.000
_cell.length_c   1.000
_cell.angle_alpha   90.00
_cell.angle_beta   90.00
_cell.angle_gamma   90.00
#
_symmetry.space_group_name_H-M   'P 1'
#
loop_
_entity.id
_entity.type
_entity.pdbx_description
1 polymer ?
#
loop_
_entity_poly.entity_id
_entity_poly.type
_entity_poly.pdbx_seq_one_letter_code
_entity_poly.pdbx_strand_id
1 'polypeptide(L)'
;MKKYEKMLIAIKDADFNCFAKKGDWLYIANNKDTKKGLFRLPNYIYYFVSINDERMPSEIGVVKKINGHISAKELAELDYKSRKKDISLLTDETVKEYEWFLEKVNAQPEHTPMAVTWFEKVLPKKEKELRVHKKFFTGLSKEEKKELFEI
;
A
#
# COMPACT_ATOMS: atom_id res chain seq x y z
N MET A 1 13.74 -16.74 4.22
CA MET A 1 12.84 -15.63 3.81
C MET A 1 12.17 -15.08 5.06
N LYS A 2 12.19 -13.76 5.27
CA LYS A 2 11.58 -13.14 6.47
C LYS A 2 10.06 -13.30 6.46
N LYS A 3 9.47 -13.30 7.65
CA LYS A 3 8.03 -13.38 7.90
C LYS A 3 7.59 -12.11 8.63
N TYR A 4 6.45 -11.57 8.22
CA TYR A 4 5.93 -10.30 8.66
C TYR A 4 4.53 -10.48 9.26
N GLU A 5 4.28 -9.85 10.41
CA GLU A 5 3.03 -10.01 11.18
C GLU A 5 2.06 -8.85 10.98
N LYS A 6 2.48 -7.80 10.26
CA LYS A 6 1.65 -6.64 9.95
C LYS A 6 1.52 -6.43 8.45
N MET A 7 0.35 -5.96 8.05
CA MET A 7 0.02 -5.61 6.68
C MET A 7 -0.64 -4.23 6.63
N LEU A 8 -0.55 -3.59 5.47
CA LEU A 8 -1.26 -2.35 5.20
C LEU A 8 -2.67 -2.68 4.72
N ILE A 9 -3.69 -2.11 5.37
CA ILE A 9 -5.11 -2.35 5.08
C ILE A 9 -5.83 -1.07 4.66
N ALA A 10 -6.88 -1.21 3.87
CA ALA A 10 -7.72 -0.10 3.44
C ALA A 10 -8.72 0.34 4.53
N ILE A 11 -9.05 1.63 4.53
CA ILE A 11 -9.99 2.26 5.47
C ILE A 11 -11.35 2.63 4.85
N LYS A 12 -11.46 2.62 3.51
CA LYS A 12 -12.62 3.04 2.71
C LYS A 12 -13.22 4.38 3.15
N ASP A 13 -12.62 5.46 2.68
CA ASP A 13 -13.06 6.83 2.94
C ASP A 13 -12.82 7.72 1.71
N ALA A 14 -13.90 8.20 1.10
CA ALA A 14 -13.82 9.00 -0.13
C ALA A 14 -13.17 10.37 0.08
N ASP A 15 -13.24 10.93 1.30
CA ASP A 15 -12.66 12.24 1.62
C ASP A 15 -11.13 12.19 1.61
N PHE A 16 -10.57 10.99 1.84
CA PHE A 16 -9.14 10.70 1.72
C PHE A 16 -8.76 9.99 0.42
N ASN A 17 -9.61 10.04 -0.61
CA ASN A 17 -9.41 9.30 -1.87
C ASN A 17 -9.16 7.79 -1.67
N CYS A 18 -9.77 7.19 -0.65
CA CYS A 18 -9.64 5.78 -0.28
C CYS A 18 -10.87 4.99 -0.71
N PHE A 19 -10.79 4.27 -1.83
CA PHE A 19 -11.94 3.60 -2.45
C PHE A 19 -11.93 2.07 -2.30
N ALA A 20 -10.80 1.48 -1.88
CA ALA A 20 -10.70 0.06 -1.53
C ALA A 20 -11.62 -0.30 -0.36
N LYS A 21 -12.11 -1.54 -0.31
CA LYS A 21 -13.02 -1.98 0.76
C LYS A 21 -12.26 -2.01 2.08
N LYS A 22 -12.91 -1.60 3.17
CA LYS A 22 -12.29 -1.58 4.50
C LYS A 22 -11.80 -3.00 4.84
N GLY A 23 -10.53 -3.13 5.19
CA GLY A 23 -9.87 -4.40 5.48
C GLY A 23 -9.14 -5.08 4.31
N ASP A 24 -9.32 -4.60 3.08
CA ASP A 24 -8.54 -5.10 1.95
C ASP A 24 -7.04 -4.84 2.18
N TRP A 25 -6.21 -5.82 1.85
CA TRP A 25 -4.77 -5.65 1.86
C TRP A 25 -4.35 -4.72 0.71
N LEU A 26 -3.37 -3.87 0.99
CA LEU A 26 -2.91 -2.83 0.08
C LEU A 26 -1.46 -3.05 -0.34
N TYR A 27 -1.18 -2.85 -1.62
CA TYR A 27 0.16 -2.73 -2.16
C TYR A 27 0.30 -1.48 -3.04
N ILE A 28 1.53 -1.06 -3.34
CA ILE A 28 1.80 0.15 -4.13
C ILE A 28 1.23 -0.01 -5.55
N ALA A 29 0.50 1.01 -6.00
CA ALA A 29 -0.02 1.07 -7.35
C ALA A 29 1.11 1.15 -8.38
N ASN A 30 0.95 0.45 -9.49
CA ASN A 30 1.81 0.59 -10.66
C ASN A 30 1.23 1.60 -11.66
N ASN A 31 1.98 1.88 -12.73
CA ASN A 31 1.57 2.79 -13.81
C ASN A 31 0.40 2.30 -14.68
N LYS A 32 0.01 1.02 -14.57
CA LYS A 32 -1.12 0.41 -15.28
C LYS A 32 -2.37 0.29 -14.40
N ASP A 33 -2.25 0.55 -13.10
CA ASP A 33 -3.37 0.52 -12.17
C ASP A 33 -4.31 1.72 -12.46
N THR A 34 -5.61 1.47 -12.36
CA THR A 34 -6.66 2.45 -12.73
C THR A 34 -7.72 2.52 -11.65
N LYS A 35 -8.35 3.68 -11.51
CA LYS A 35 -9.56 3.84 -10.69
C LYS A 35 -10.71 3.16 -11.42
N LYS A 36 -11.16 2.01 -10.90
CA LYS A 36 -12.30 1.22 -11.41
C LYS A 36 -12.18 0.81 -12.89
N GLY A 37 -10.98 0.63 -13.43
CA GLY A 37 -10.80 0.32 -14.86
C GLY A 37 -11.04 1.48 -15.82
N LEU A 38 -11.45 2.66 -15.31
CA LEU A 38 -12.02 3.75 -16.12
C LEU A 38 -11.09 4.96 -16.21
N PHE A 39 -10.41 5.32 -15.12
CA PHE A 39 -9.57 6.52 -15.08
C PHE A 39 -8.17 6.18 -14.56
N ARG A 40 -7.13 6.62 -15.27
CA ARG A 40 -5.75 6.52 -14.77
C ARG A 40 -5.62 7.32 -13.47
N LEU A 41 -4.85 6.80 -12.53
CA LEU A 41 -4.56 7.52 -11.30
C LEU A 41 -3.72 8.76 -11.63
N PRO A 42 -3.96 9.91 -10.95
CA PRO A 42 -3.16 11.10 -11.17
C PRO A 42 -1.67 10.82 -10.91
N ASN A 43 -0.80 11.17 -11.87
CA ASN A 43 0.64 10.88 -11.79
C ASN A 43 1.38 11.58 -10.63
N TYR A 44 0.73 12.54 -9.95
CA TYR A 44 1.32 13.35 -8.88
C TYR A 44 0.97 12.83 -7.47
N ILE A 45 0.00 11.93 -7.32
CA ILE A 45 -0.34 11.26 -6.05
C ILE A 45 -0.12 9.76 -6.23
N TYR A 46 0.72 9.17 -5.38
CA TYR A 46 0.92 7.72 -5.39
C TYR A 46 -0.11 7.07 -4.48
N TYR A 47 -0.82 6.10 -5.05
CA TYR A 47 -1.84 5.33 -4.37
C TYR A 47 -1.28 3.96 -3.99
N PHE A 48 -1.88 3.36 -2.98
CA PHE A 48 -1.98 1.93 -2.88
C PHE A 48 -3.19 1.42 -3.67
N VAL A 49 -3.25 0.12 -3.90
CA VAL A 49 -4.37 -0.57 -4.52
C VAL A 49 -4.65 -1.86 -3.77
N SER A 50 -5.92 -2.26 -3.71
CA SER A 50 -6.32 -3.53 -3.11
C SER A 50 -5.71 -4.72 -3.86
N ILE A 51 -5.24 -5.72 -3.11
CA ILE A 51 -4.67 -6.96 -3.65
C ILE A 51 -5.80 -7.97 -3.88
N ASN A 52 -6.75 -7.59 -4.72
CA ASN A 52 -7.90 -8.38 -5.13
C ASN A 52 -8.28 -8.02 -6.57
N ASP A 53 -9.26 -8.71 -7.14
CA ASP A 53 -9.64 -8.53 -8.55
C ASP A 53 -10.16 -7.12 -8.88
N GLU A 54 -10.63 -6.36 -7.88
CA GLU A 54 -11.15 -5.00 -8.08
C GLU A 54 -10.02 -3.96 -8.18
N ARG A 55 -8.85 -4.22 -7.57
CA ARG A 55 -7.67 -3.33 -7.51
C ARG A 55 -8.01 -1.86 -7.25
N MET A 56 -8.89 -1.65 -6.28
CA MET A 56 -9.41 -0.34 -5.92
C MET A 56 -8.33 0.52 -5.28
N PRO A 57 -8.18 1.80 -5.68
CA PRO A 57 -7.13 2.67 -5.18
C PRO A 57 -7.41 3.19 -3.77
N SER A 58 -6.34 3.42 -3.01
CA SER A 58 -6.35 4.01 -1.68
C SER A 58 -5.13 4.92 -1.48
N GLU A 59 -5.32 6.22 -1.26
CA GLU A 59 -4.19 7.14 -1.03
C GLU A 59 -3.47 6.82 0.29
N ILE A 60 -4.23 6.30 1.25
CA ILE A 60 -3.77 5.97 2.59
C ILE A 60 -4.15 4.53 2.89
N GLY A 61 -3.29 3.84 3.62
CA GLY A 61 -3.61 2.59 4.30
C GLY A 61 -3.26 2.67 5.77
N VAL A 62 -3.73 1.72 6.57
CA VAL A 62 -3.44 1.64 8.01
C VAL A 62 -2.69 0.37 8.30
N VAL A 63 -1.68 0.43 9.15
CA VAL A 63 -0.95 -0.76 9.59
C VAL A 63 -1.81 -1.57 10.55
N LYS A 64 -1.98 -2.86 10.27
CA LYS A 64 -2.68 -3.82 11.13
C LYS A 64 -1.91 -5.08 11.34
N LYS A 65 -2.04 -5.65 12.53
CA LYS A 65 -1.61 -7.03 12.77
C LYS A 65 -2.52 -7.96 11.99
N ILE A 66 -1.93 -8.95 11.32
CA ILE A 66 -2.68 -10.00 10.61
C ILE A 66 -2.72 -11.27 11.44
N ASN A 67 -3.73 -12.10 11.19
CA ASN A 67 -3.81 -13.44 11.77
C ASN A 67 -2.76 -14.33 11.10
N GLY A 68 -1.61 -14.51 11.74
CA GLY A 68 -0.49 -15.28 11.22
C GLY A 68 0.63 -14.39 10.70
N HIS A 69 1.22 -14.76 9.56
CA HIS A 69 2.31 -14.02 8.95
C HIS A 69 2.27 -14.12 7.43
N ILE A 70 2.93 -13.19 6.77
CA ILE A 70 3.15 -13.18 5.33
C ILE A 70 4.63 -12.96 5.01
N SER A 71 5.11 -13.59 3.95
CA SER A 71 6.42 -13.33 3.36
C SER A 71 6.31 -12.43 2.12
N ALA A 72 7.43 -11.82 1.74
CA ALA A 72 7.50 -10.99 0.54
C ALA A 72 7.08 -11.74 -0.73
N LYS A 73 7.46 -13.01 -0.86
CA LYS A 73 7.08 -13.85 -2.00
C LYS A 73 5.58 -14.12 -2.04
N GLU A 74 4.97 -14.50 -0.92
CA GLU A 74 3.51 -14.72 -0.85
C GLU A 74 2.75 -13.46 -1.21
N LEU A 75 3.20 -12.29 -0.73
CA LEU A 75 2.60 -11.01 -1.11
C LEU A 75 2.71 -10.73 -2.61
N ALA A 76 3.89 -10.98 -3.19
CA ALA A 76 4.14 -10.83 -4.62
C ALA A 76 3.24 -11.74 -5.47
N GLU A 77 3.07 -12.99 -5.05
CA GLU A 77 2.18 -13.95 -5.71
C GLU A 77 0.72 -13.50 -5.66
N LEU A 78 0.25 -12.97 -4.52
CA LEU A 78 -1.11 -12.43 -4.39
C LEU A 78 -1.32 -11.22 -5.32
N ASP A 79 -0.37 -10.29 -5.37
CA ASP A 79 -0.45 -9.14 -6.27
C ASP A 79 -0.42 -9.56 -7.75
N TYR A 80 0.45 -10.49 -8.13
CA TYR A 80 0.49 -11.01 -9.49
C TYR A 80 -0.82 -11.69 -9.89
N LYS A 81 -1.39 -12.53 -9.01
CA LYS A 81 -2.70 -13.17 -9.24
C LYS A 81 -3.79 -12.13 -9.45
N SER A 82 -3.87 -11.11 -8.59
CA SER A 82 -4.87 -10.03 -8.72
C SER A 82 -4.73 -9.23 -10.03
N ARG A 83 -3.53 -9.24 -10.63
CA ARG A 83 -3.23 -8.61 -11.92
C ARG A 83 -3.40 -9.56 -13.11
N LYS A 84 -3.83 -10.81 -12.88
CA LYS A 84 -3.87 -11.89 -13.89
C LYS A 84 -2.53 -12.08 -14.60
N LYS A 85 -1.42 -11.91 -13.86
CA LYS A 85 -0.05 -12.14 -14.35
C LYS A 85 0.41 -13.55 -14.02
N ASP A 86 1.27 -14.09 -14.87
CA ASP A 86 1.96 -15.35 -14.59
C ASP A 86 2.98 -15.16 -13.46
N ILE A 87 2.86 -15.99 -12.43
CA ILE A 87 3.70 -16.02 -11.23
C ILE A 87 5.13 -16.48 -11.58
N SER A 88 5.30 -17.26 -12.65
CA SER A 88 6.61 -17.70 -13.12
C SER A 88 7.54 -16.53 -13.50
N LEU A 89 6.96 -15.36 -13.75
CA LEU A 89 7.67 -14.11 -14.08
C LEU A 89 8.18 -13.36 -12.84
N LEU A 90 7.97 -13.87 -11.62
CA LEU A 90 8.55 -13.29 -10.42
C LEU A 90 10.07 -13.50 -10.40
N THR A 91 10.80 -12.41 -10.25
CA THR A 91 12.26 -12.43 -10.05
C THR A 91 12.63 -12.09 -8.61
N ASP A 92 13.86 -12.39 -8.21
CA ASP A 92 14.37 -12.04 -6.89
C ASP A 92 14.38 -10.52 -6.67
N GLU A 93 14.64 -9.71 -7.71
CA GLU A 93 14.54 -8.25 -7.66
C GLU A 93 13.11 -7.81 -7.37
N THR A 94 12.14 -8.44 -8.04
CA THR A 94 10.72 -8.15 -7.81
C THR A 94 10.34 -8.48 -6.38
N VAL A 95 10.75 -9.64 -5.85
CA VAL A 95 10.46 -10.04 -4.47
C VAL A 95 11.10 -9.09 -3.46
N LYS A 96 12.29 -8.54 -3.74
CA LYS A 96 12.93 -7.53 -2.87
C LYS A 96 12.11 -6.24 -2.75
N GLU A 97 11.36 -5.84 -3.77
CA GLU A 97 10.46 -4.68 -3.68
C GLU A 97 9.33 -4.91 -2.65
N TYR A 98 8.72 -6.10 -2.67
CA TYR A 98 7.71 -6.49 -1.68
C TYR A 98 8.31 -6.64 -0.28
N GLU A 99 9.54 -7.14 -0.19
CA GLU A 99 10.26 -7.23 1.09
C GLU A 99 10.50 -5.83 1.68
N TRP A 100 11.03 -4.90 0.89
CA TRP A 100 11.20 -3.51 1.29
C TRP A 100 9.89 -2.88 1.76
N PHE A 101 8.79 -3.10 1.03
CA PHE A 101 7.47 -2.59 1.43
C PHE A 101 7.04 -3.15 2.79
N LEU A 102 7.13 -4.47 2.98
CA LEU A 102 6.76 -5.14 4.23
C LEU A 102 7.65 -4.69 5.40
N GLU A 103 8.95 -4.48 5.18
CA GLU A 103 9.84 -3.91 6.21
C GLU A 103 9.39 -2.52 6.65
N LYS A 104 8.99 -1.65 5.71
CA LYS A 104 8.49 -0.30 6.04
C LYS A 104 7.19 -0.35 6.82
N VAL A 105 6.25 -1.22 6.44
CA VAL A 105 4.98 -1.42 7.15
C VAL A 105 5.24 -1.99 8.54
N ASN A 106 6.10 -3.00 8.66
CA ASN A 106 6.34 -3.69 9.92
C ASN A 106 7.22 -2.92 10.90
N ALA A 107 7.94 -1.89 10.43
CA ALA A 107 8.62 -0.94 11.31
C ALA A 107 7.67 0.02 12.04
N GLN A 108 6.42 0.16 11.62
CA GLN A 108 5.46 1.07 12.25
C GLN A 108 4.58 0.36 13.30
N PRO A 109 4.13 1.06 14.35
CA PRO A 109 3.10 0.56 15.26
C PRO A 109 1.79 0.23 14.55
N GLU A 110 1.00 -0.66 15.14
CA GLU A 110 -0.38 -0.89 14.70
C GLU A 110 -1.21 0.41 14.76
N HIS A 111 -2.20 0.53 13.88
CA HIS A 111 -3.02 1.72 13.65
C HIS A 111 -2.26 2.93 13.09
N THR A 112 -1.01 2.75 12.65
CA THR A 112 -0.28 3.83 11.98
C THR A 112 -0.80 4.01 10.56
N PRO A 113 -1.32 5.18 10.17
CA PRO A 113 -1.64 5.43 8.79
C PRO A 113 -0.37 5.69 7.97
N MET A 114 -0.33 5.15 6.77
CA MET A 114 0.79 5.27 5.84
C MET A 114 0.31 5.74 4.47
N ALA A 115 1.18 6.47 3.79
CA ALA A 115 1.02 6.94 2.42
C ALA A 115 2.28 6.58 1.60
N VAL A 116 2.17 6.67 0.29
CA VAL A 116 3.30 6.53 -0.62
C VAL A 116 3.42 7.78 -1.49
N THR A 117 4.64 8.30 -1.67
CA THR A 117 4.92 9.52 -2.45
C THR A 117 6.25 9.40 -3.18
N TRP A 118 6.44 10.12 -4.29
CA TRP A 118 7.79 10.36 -4.80
C TRP A 118 8.53 11.34 -3.90
N PHE A 119 9.74 10.97 -3.52
CA PHE A 119 10.72 11.88 -2.98
C PHE A 119 11.69 12.27 -4.10
N GLU A 120 11.72 13.57 -4.44
CA GLU A 120 12.71 14.10 -5.39
C GLU A 120 13.96 14.54 -4.65
N LYS A 121 15.08 13.86 -4.90
CA LYS A 121 16.40 14.31 -4.48
C LYS A 121 16.98 15.14 -5.61
N VAL A 122 17.21 16.43 -5.38
CA VAL A 122 17.60 17.38 -6.44
C VAL A 122 19.13 17.45 -6.61
N LEU A 123 19.91 17.05 -5.60
CA LEU A 123 21.38 17.15 -5.60
C LEU A 123 22.04 15.89 -5.01
N PRO A 124 23.18 15.41 -5.58
CA PRO A 124 23.94 15.97 -6.71
C PRO A 124 23.38 15.61 -8.10
N LYS A 125 22.37 14.72 -8.19
CA LYS A 125 21.62 14.40 -9.41
C LYS A 125 20.14 14.39 -9.08
N LYS A 126 19.29 14.78 -10.05
CA LYS A 126 17.85 14.71 -9.92
C LYS A 126 17.39 13.25 -9.97
N GLU A 127 17.07 12.69 -8.82
CA GLU A 127 16.59 11.32 -8.66
C GLU A 127 15.20 11.34 -8.02
N LYS A 128 14.30 10.46 -8.48
CA LYS A 128 13.01 10.23 -7.83
C LYS A 128 13.00 8.84 -7.23
N GLU A 129 12.71 8.74 -5.95
CA GLU A 129 12.53 7.46 -5.27
C GLU A 129 11.13 7.37 -4.65
N LEU A 130 10.52 6.17 -4.69
CA LEU A 130 9.26 5.94 -4.01
C LEU A 130 9.51 5.82 -2.51
N ARG A 131 8.72 6.55 -1.73
CA ARG A 131 8.81 6.55 -0.28
C ARG A 131 7.49 6.16 0.35
N VAL A 132 7.48 5.06 1.09
CA VAL A 132 6.39 4.67 1.98
C VAL A 132 6.66 5.30 3.35
N HIS A 133 5.74 6.12 3.84
CA HIS A 133 5.93 6.91 5.06
C HIS A 133 4.65 7.05 5.87
N LYS A 134 4.79 7.39 7.16
CA LYS A 134 3.66 7.72 8.03
C LYS A 134 2.94 8.97 7.50
N LYS A 135 1.61 8.93 7.49
CA LYS A 135 0.75 10.09 7.25
C LYS A 135 0.34 10.71 8.58
N PHE A 136 0.33 12.03 8.66
CA PHE A 136 -0.16 12.75 9.83
C PHE A 136 -1.51 13.37 9.51
N PHE A 137 -2.47 13.21 10.43
CA PHE A 137 -3.79 13.82 10.36
C PHE A 137 -3.90 14.91 11.42
N THR A 138 -3.83 16.16 10.98
CA THR A 138 -4.10 17.36 11.76
C THR A 138 -5.53 17.80 11.43
N GLY A 139 -6.52 17.37 12.22
CA GLY A 139 -7.92 17.74 11.99
C GLY A 139 -8.94 16.71 12.46
N LEU A 140 -8.54 15.45 12.64
CA LEU A 140 -9.42 14.40 13.16
C LEU A 140 -9.30 14.28 14.69
N SER A 141 -10.45 14.18 15.35
CA SER A 141 -10.62 13.78 16.75
C SER A 141 -10.08 12.37 17.02
N LYS A 142 -10.03 11.97 18.29
CA LYS A 142 -9.60 10.60 18.64
C LYS A 142 -10.64 9.57 18.21
N GLU A 143 -11.91 9.93 18.31
CA GLU A 143 -13.07 9.11 17.97
C GLU A 143 -13.13 8.84 16.46
N GLU A 144 -12.96 9.88 15.63
CA GLU A 144 -12.93 9.73 14.17
C GLU A 144 -11.75 8.87 13.70
N LYS A 145 -10.57 9.05 14.32
CA LYS A 145 -9.41 8.19 14.04
C LYS A 145 -9.69 6.74 14.43
N LYS A 146 -10.41 6.52 15.53
CA LYS A 146 -10.78 5.18 15.99
C LYS A 146 -11.70 4.51 14.98
N GLU A 147 -12.76 5.20 14.54
CA GLU A 147 -13.72 4.67 13.57
C GLU A 147 -13.07 4.33 12.21
N LEU A 148 -12.15 5.18 11.75
CA LEU A 148 -11.45 4.97 10.48
C LEU A 148 -10.39 3.88 10.56
N PHE A 149 -9.64 3.80 11.67
CA PHE A 149 -8.45 2.96 11.77
C PHE A 149 -8.66 1.67 12.55
N GLU A 150 -9.81 1.49 13.21
CA GLU A 150 -10.23 0.21 13.80
C GLU A 150 -11.10 -0.56 12.79
N ILE A 151 -10.80 -1.85 12.64
CA ILE A 151 -11.57 -2.82 11.85
C ILE A 151 -12.13 -3.82 12.84
#